data_AF-A0A954U8S4-F1
#
_entry.id   AF-A0A954U8S4-F1
#
_cell.length_a   1.000
_cell.length_b   1.000
_cell.length_c   1.000
_cell.angle_alpha   90.00
_cell.angle_beta   90.00
_cell.angle_gamma   90.00
#
_symmetry.space_group_name_H-M   'P 1'
#
loop_
_entity.id
_entity.type
_entity.pdbx_description
1 polymer ?
#
loop_
_entity_poly.entity_id
_entity_poly.type
_entity_poly.pdbx_seq_one_letter_code
_entity_poly.pdbx_strand_id
1 'polypeptide(L)'
;MPAQNRFRHQTYQSPVLTSQVHLLRPEHPPPSDGEEHRQRMRAVGQRLRAAQVRAIYLVHGTFVGTDALGLLAELERVWPSACDLVRRWQKQTLDAVAGDMGNYTQAYADAFSAGINGADAEPHIPVRLFHWSSENHHVGRAQAAIELLRTLVSRPEECDGRVLLWGHSHGGNVFALLTNLLAADEETRRRFFRAARPHYRVPLLKFFDFPVWREMQRALRDKACDIRRTKLDFVTFGTPVRYGWDSDGYSKLLHFVFHRPVDGLPECQALFPPTVDDVLTARYGDYIQQIGIAGTNFAPGLLSCRTLVADWRLNRFLQPGIRGRDLLARLRLGLRTHADGESLLVDYGPTQAHIGQHLAGHAIYTRLEWLLFHAEEVARRFYTTDAG
;
A
#
# COMPACT_ATOMS: atom_id res chain seq x y z
N MET A 1 -7.15 18.33 0.70
CA MET A 1 -5.97 17.49 0.98
C MET A 1 -4.83 18.41 1.42
N PRO A 2 -4.02 18.04 2.42
CA PRO A 2 -3.01 18.91 2.98
C PRO A 2 -1.79 18.97 2.05
N ALA A 3 -1.59 20.11 1.40
CA ALA A 3 -0.30 20.47 0.83
C ALA A 3 0.71 20.63 1.98
N GLN A 4 1.97 20.27 1.74
CA GLN A 4 3.04 20.38 2.74
C GLN A 4 2.74 19.57 4.02
N ASN A 5 2.32 18.32 3.85
CA ASN A 5 2.10 17.39 4.96
C ASN A 5 3.38 17.25 5.82
N ARG A 6 4.56 17.19 5.18
CA ARG A 6 5.88 17.08 5.85
C ARG A 6 6.01 15.82 6.70
N PHE A 7 5.59 14.68 6.15
CA PHE A 7 5.62 13.36 6.77
C PHE A 7 4.80 13.24 8.06
N ARG A 8 3.77 14.09 8.25
CA ARG A 8 2.87 13.91 9.39
C ARG A 8 2.09 12.62 9.21
N HIS A 9 1.85 12.01 10.36
CA HIS A 9 1.05 10.81 10.46
C HIS A 9 -0.44 11.13 10.26
N GLN A 10 -1.22 10.17 9.75
CA GLN A 10 -2.68 10.30 9.74
C GLN A 10 -3.22 10.38 11.18
N THR A 11 -4.22 11.22 11.39
CA THR A 11 -4.91 11.36 12.66
C THR A 11 -5.95 10.27 12.86
N TYR A 12 -5.91 9.61 14.01
CA TYR A 12 -6.93 8.64 14.42
C TYR A 12 -8.04 9.38 15.17
N GLN A 13 -8.98 9.95 14.42
CA GLN A 13 -10.14 10.65 14.95
C GLN A 13 -11.40 10.11 14.26
N SER A 14 -12.51 10.06 15.00
CA SER A 14 -13.83 9.70 14.46
C SER A 14 -14.83 10.82 14.72
N PRO A 15 -15.68 11.19 13.73
CA PRO A 15 -15.67 10.69 12.35
C PRO A 15 -14.46 11.22 11.55
N VAL A 16 -14.03 10.46 10.54
CA VAL A 16 -13.00 10.93 9.57
C VAL A 16 -13.69 11.93 8.64
N LEU A 17 -13.47 13.22 8.87
CA LEU A 17 -14.30 14.29 8.29
C LEU A 17 -13.94 14.70 6.84
N THR A 18 -12.96 14.09 6.18
CA THR A 18 -12.27 14.77 5.07
C THR A 18 -12.15 14.03 3.72
N SER A 19 -12.42 12.72 3.64
CA SER A 19 -12.33 11.96 2.38
C SER A 19 -13.69 11.52 1.86
N GLN A 20 -13.83 11.46 0.53
CA GLN A 20 -15.02 10.88 -0.10
C GLN A 20 -15.01 9.37 0.12
N VAL A 21 -16.11 8.82 0.62
CA VAL A 21 -16.26 7.39 0.93
C VAL A 21 -17.42 6.83 0.11
N HIS A 22 -17.19 5.70 -0.55
CA HIS A 22 -18.19 4.99 -1.33
C HIS A 22 -18.26 3.53 -0.89
N LEU A 23 -19.45 3.07 -0.51
CA LEU A 23 -19.72 1.66 -0.31
C LEU A 23 -20.11 1.01 -1.65
N LEU A 24 -19.39 -0.04 -2.03
CA LEU A 24 -19.59 -0.79 -3.27
C LEU A 24 -19.88 -2.26 -2.94
N ARG A 25 -20.82 -2.84 -3.67
CA ARG A 25 -21.14 -4.28 -3.64
C ARG A 25 -21.08 -4.80 -5.07
N PRO A 26 -19.88 -5.05 -5.62
CA PRO A 26 -19.75 -5.49 -7.00
C PRO A 26 -20.35 -6.88 -7.18
N GLU A 27 -20.96 -7.10 -8.35
CA GLU A 27 -21.22 -8.45 -8.84
C GLU A 27 -19.89 -9.14 -9.18
N HIS A 28 -19.90 -10.47 -9.21
CA HIS A 28 -18.73 -11.23 -9.64
C HIS A 28 -18.36 -10.85 -11.09
N PRO A 29 -17.09 -10.49 -11.37
CA PRO A 29 -16.67 -10.16 -12.72
C PRO A 29 -16.81 -11.37 -13.66
N PRO A 30 -17.00 -11.13 -14.98
CA PRO A 30 -17.00 -12.20 -15.96
C PRO A 30 -15.67 -12.99 -15.92
N PRO A 31 -15.69 -14.29 -16.26
CA PRO A 31 -14.50 -15.13 -16.31
C PRO A 31 -13.39 -14.51 -17.15
N SER A 32 -12.13 -14.65 -16.70
CA SER A 32 -10.97 -13.98 -17.31
C SER A 32 -10.67 -14.42 -18.74
N ASP A 33 -11.13 -15.60 -19.14
CA ASP A 33 -11.03 -16.17 -20.48
C ASP A 33 -12.24 -15.85 -21.39
N GLY A 34 -13.26 -15.15 -20.87
CA GLY A 34 -14.44 -14.74 -21.62
C GLY A 34 -14.19 -13.55 -22.56
N GLU A 35 -14.97 -13.47 -23.65
CA GLU A 35 -14.90 -12.32 -24.56
C GLU A 35 -15.36 -11.02 -23.90
N GLU A 36 -16.36 -11.08 -23.02
CA GLU A 36 -16.83 -9.92 -22.27
C GLU A 36 -15.69 -9.32 -21.41
N HIS A 37 -14.94 -10.18 -20.70
CA HIS A 37 -13.79 -9.76 -19.91
C HIS A 37 -12.73 -9.09 -20.78
N ARG A 38 -12.37 -9.70 -21.91
CA ARG A 38 -11.41 -9.13 -22.87
C ARG A 38 -11.88 -7.77 -23.40
N GLN A 39 -13.15 -7.64 -23.78
CA GLN A 39 -13.70 -6.40 -24.29
C GLN A 39 -13.63 -5.28 -23.23
N ARG A 40 -13.99 -5.58 -21.99
CA ARG A 40 -13.98 -4.61 -20.88
C ARG A 40 -12.56 -4.22 -20.48
N MET A 41 -11.61 -5.16 -20.44
CA MET A 41 -10.20 -4.87 -20.21
C MET A 41 -9.59 -4.02 -21.34
N ARG A 42 -9.96 -4.25 -22.61
CA ARG A 42 -9.55 -3.37 -23.72
C ARG A 42 -10.09 -1.95 -23.55
N ALA A 43 -11.33 -1.79 -23.09
CA ALA A 43 -11.90 -0.47 -22.81
C ALA A 43 -11.16 0.26 -21.67
N VAL A 44 -10.73 -0.47 -20.64
CA VAL A 44 -9.81 0.05 -19.60
C VAL A 44 -8.50 0.52 -20.26
N GLY A 45 -7.86 -0.31 -21.08
CA GLY A 45 -6.62 0.02 -21.77
C GLY A 45 -6.73 1.24 -22.70
N GLN A 46 -7.88 1.42 -23.36
CA GLN A 46 -8.16 2.63 -24.16
C GLN A 46 -8.21 3.89 -23.29
N ARG A 47 -8.89 3.84 -22.13
CA ARG A 47 -8.95 4.98 -21.19
C ARG A 47 -7.56 5.32 -20.62
N LEU A 48 -6.78 4.31 -20.25
CA LEU A 48 -5.41 4.51 -19.76
C LEU A 48 -4.52 5.19 -20.82
N ARG A 49 -4.59 4.75 -22.08
CA ARG A 49 -3.85 5.38 -23.19
C ARG A 49 -4.34 6.79 -23.49
N ALA A 50 -5.64 7.03 -23.50
CA ALA A 50 -6.22 8.37 -23.68
C ALA A 50 -5.75 9.34 -22.59
N ALA A 51 -5.58 8.84 -21.35
CA ALA A 51 -5.02 9.61 -20.24
C ALA A 51 -3.48 9.74 -20.28
N GLN A 52 -2.81 9.14 -21.27
CA GLN A 52 -1.35 9.11 -21.42
C GLN A 52 -0.64 8.39 -20.26
N VAL A 53 -1.23 7.32 -19.73
CA VAL A 53 -0.54 6.40 -18.81
C VAL A 53 0.58 5.69 -19.56
N ARG A 54 1.81 5.84 -19.06
CA ARG A 54 3.05 5.32 -19.67
C ARG A 54 3.52 4.01 -19.06
N ALA A 55 3.19 3.76 -17.80
CA ALA A 55 3.54 2.53 -17.10
C ALA A 55 2.62 2.29 -15.90
N ILE A 56 2.50 1.02 -15.51
CA ILE A 56 1.84 0.58 -14.29
C ILE A 56 2.85 -0.15 -13.41
N TYR A 57 2.95 0.24 -12.13
CA TYR A 57 3.78 -0.43 -11.13
C TYR A 57 2.92 -1.12 -10.09
N LEU A 58 3.08 -2.43 -9.96
CA LEU A 58 2.49 -3.26 -8.93
C LEU A 58 3.50 -3.37 -7.78
N VAL A 59 3.22 -2.67 -6.69
CA VAL A 59 4.07 -2.59 -5.50
C VAL A 59 3.43 -3.39 -4.39
N HIS A 60 4.06 -4.51 -4.08
CA HIS A 60 3.56 -5.42 -3.07
C HIS A 60 3.91 -4.97 -1.64
N GLY A 61 3.33 -5.56 -0.58
CA GLY A 61 3.70 -5.22 0.80
C GLY A 61 3.28 -6.25 1.86
N THR A 62 3.50 -7.54 1.62
CA THR A 62 3.07 -8.62 2.52
C THR A 62 3.89 -8.69 3.80
N PHE A 63 3.21 -9.08 4.87
CA PHE A 63 3.79 -9.46 6.15
C PHE A 63 4.63 -10.76 6.14
N VAL A 64 4.92 -11.33 4.98
CA VAL A 64 5.52 -12.67 4.79
C VAL A 64 7.00 -12.59 4.38
N GLY A 65 7.72 -11.59 4.91
CA GLY A 65 9.16 -11.75 5.13
C GLY A 65 9.39 -12.73 6.30
N THR A 66 10.65 -12.93 6.71
CA THR A 66 11.07 -13.77 7.86
C THR A 66 10.44 -13.43 9.23
N ASP A 67 9.46 -12.54 9.27
CA ASP A 67 8.92 -11.88 10.46
C ASP A 67 7.51 -12.35 10.86
N ALA A 68 7.06 -13.53 10.41
CA ALA A 68 5.81 -14.14 10.89
C ALA A 68 5.77 -14.30 12.43
N LEU A 69 6.94 -14.49 13.06
CA LEU A 69 7.12 -14.50 14.52
C LEU A 69 6.91 -13.12 15.17
N GLY A 70 7.19 -12.03 14.45
CA GLY A 70 6.94 -10.66 14.91
C GLY A 70 5.44 -10.31 14.92
N LEU A 71 4.69 -10.79 13.92
CA LEU A 71 3.23 -10.66 13.88
C LEU A 71 2.58 -11.38 15.07
N LEU A 72 3.10 -12.56 15.42
CA LEU A 72 2.69 -13.36 16.57
C LEU A 72 2.85 -12.62 17.91
N ALA A 73 4.04 -12.07 18.17
CA ALA A 73 4.32 -11.36 19.41
C ALA A 73 3.48 -10.07 19.56
N GLU A 74 3.24 -9.35 18.47
CA GLU A 74 2.41 -8.15 18.49
C GLU A 74 0.91 -8.47 18.61
N LEU A 75 0.43 -9.52 17.93
CA LEU A 75 -0.94 -9.99 18.08
C LEU A 75 -1.19 -10.54 19.49
N GLU A 76 -0.25 -11.27 20.10
CA GLU A 76 -0.34 -11.71 21.49
C GLU A 76 -0.42 -10.52 22.46
N ARG A 77 0.34 -9.45 22.19
CA ARG A 77 0.33 -8.22 23.01
C ARG A 77 -0.99 -7.45 22.90
N VAL A 78 -1.59 -7.42 21.72
CA VAL A 78 -2.76 -6.60 21.41
C VAL A 78 -4.08 -7.35 21.60
N TRP A 79 -4.06 -8.66 21.36
CA TRP A 79 -5.20 -9.56 21.42
C TRP A 79 -4.77 -10.95 21.89
N PRO A 80 -4.64 -11.15 23.22
CA PRO A 80 -4.13 -12.40 23.80
C PRO A 80 -4.91 -13.66 23.39
N SER A 81 -6.23 -13.57 23.17
CA SER A 81 -7.05 -14.71 22.71
C SER A 81 -6.91 -15.04 21.22
N ALA A 82 -6.17 -14.25 20.44
CA ALA A 82 -5.82 -14.56 19.05
C ALA A 82 -4.62 -15.53 18.93
N CYS A 83 -3.88 -15.82 20.01
CA CYS A 83 -2.68 -16.67 19.95
C CYS A 83 -2.93 -18.04 19.29
N ASP A 84 -4.07 -18.67 19.56
CA ASP A 84 -4.44 -19.96 18.98
C ASP A 84 -4.81 -19.86 17.49
N LEU A 85 -5.30 -18.71 17.06
CA LEU A 85 -5.61 -18.42 15.66
C LEU A 85 -4.32 -18.23 14.87
N VAL A 86 -3.35 -17.49 15.42
CA VAL A 86 -2.08 -17.21 14.74
C VAL A 86 -1.16 -18.43 14.74
N ARG A 87 -1.16 -19.26 15.79
CA ARG A 87 -0.46 -20.57 15.77
C ARG A 87 -1.01 -21.51 14.69
N ARG A 88 -2.32 -21.49 14.46
CA ARG A 88 -2.97 -22.22 13.35
C ARG A 88 -2.63 -21.61 11.99
N TRP A 89 -2.65 -20.28 11.89
CA TRP A 89 -2.26 -19.55 10.69
C TRP A 89 -0.80 -19.85 10.32
N GLN A 90 0.16 -19.77 11.25
CA GLN A 90 1.58 -20.04 11.05
C GLN A 90 1.85 -21.46 10.50
N LYS A 91 1.16 -22.48 11.04
CA LYS A 91 1.27 -23.84 10.52
C LYS A 91 0.78 -23.92 9.06
N GLN A 92 -0.29 -23.22 8.73
CA GLN A 92 -0.86 -23.20 7.37
C GLN A 92 -0.09 -22.31 6.39
N THR A 93 0.56 -21.22 6.84
CA THR A 93 1.39 -20.37 5.98
C THR A 93 2.68 -21.07 5.58
N LEU A 94 3.27 -21.91 6.46
CA LEU A 94 4.43 -22.74 6.11
C LEU A 94 4.12 -23.72 4.97
N ASP A 95 2.89 -24.24 4.92
CA ASP A 95 2.43 -25.13 3.84
C ASP A 95 1.98 -24.35 2.57
N ALA A 96 1.58 -23.08 2.73
CA ALA A 96 1.11 -22.21 1.65
C ALA A 96 2.22 -21.41 0.94
N VAL A 97 3.50 -21.57 1.32
CA VAL A 97 4.65 -20.96 0.62
C VAL A 97 4.74 -21.37 -0.85
N ALA A 98 3.98 -22.38 -1.29
CA ALA A 98 3.84 -22.76 -2.69
C ALA A 98 2.87 -21.88 -3.53
N GLY A 99 2.11 -20.96 -2.91
CA GLY A 99 1.20 -20.06 -3.62
C GLY A 99 1.35 -18.64 -3.09
N ASP A 100 1.63 -17.70 -3.99
CA ASP A 100 1.74 -16.25 -3.78
C ASP A 100 0.43 -15.59 -3.25
N MET A 101 -0.14 -16.12 -2.18
CA MET A 101 -1.42 -15.69 -1.64
C MET A 101 -1.25 -14.33 -0.98
N GLY A 102 -2.01 -13.35 -1.48
CA GLY A 102 -1.91 -11.98 -1.04
C GLY A 102 -0.71 -11.23 -1.59
N ASN A 103 -0.07 -11.71 -2.67
CA ASN A 103 0.99 -11.05 -3.44
C ASN A 103 0.56 -10.69 -4.87
N TYR A 104 1.16 -9.63 -5.44
CA TYR A 104 1.12 -9.46 -6.90
C TYR A 104 2.11 -10.44 -7.51
N THR A 105 1.60 -11.38 -8.30
CA THR A 105 2.40 -12.43 -8.96
C THR A 105 2.80 -12.00 -10.36
N GLN A 106 3.75 -12.71 -10.98
CA GLN A 106 4.04 -12.52 -12.39
C GLN A 106 2.80 -12.80 -13.25
N ALA A 107 2.04 -13.84 -12.93
CA ALA A 107 0.78 -14.14 -13.62
C ALA A 107 -0.26 -13.00 -13.50
N TYR A 108 -0.33 -12.32 -12.36
CA TYR A 108 -1.18 -11.14 -12.18
C TYR A 108 -0.73 -9.98 -13.08
N ALA A 109 0.57 -9.68 -13.10
CA ALA A 109 1.13 -8.64 -13.95
C ALA A 109 0.92 -8.93 -15.44
N ASP A 110 1.15 -10.18 -15.86
CA ASP A 110 0.99 -10.64 -17.24
C ASP A 110 -0.48 -10.57 -17.68
N ALA A 111 -1.40 -11.06 -16.83
CA ALA A 111 -2.84 -10.97 -17.11
C ALA A 111 -3.30 -9.52 -17.23
N PHE A 112 -2.82 -8.63 -16.36
CA PHE A 112 -3.15 -7.21 -16.44
C PHE A 112 -2.59 -6.58 -17.72
N SER A 113 -1.32 -6.82 -18.04
CA SER A 113 -0.67 -6.31 -19.25
C SER A 113 -1.37 -6.81 -20.52
N ALA A 114 -1.66 -8.11 -20.61
CA ALA A 114 -2.35 -8.71 -21.75
C ALA A 114 -3.77 -8.14 -21.91
N GLY A 115 -4.50 -7.96 -20.81
CA GLY A 115 -5.86 -7.44 -20.82
C GLY A 115 -5.95 -6.01 -21.39
N ILE A 116 -5.05 -5.11 -20.96
CA ILE A 116 -5.12 -3.69 -21.37
C ILE A 116 -4.47 -3.40 -22.73
N ASN A 117 -3.49 -4.20 -23.16
CA ASN A 117 -2.75 -3.94 -24.39
C ASN A 117 -3.28 -4.69 -25.61
N GLY A 118 -4.01 -5.81 -25.48
CA GLY A 118 -4.43 -6.58 -26.65
C GLY A 118 -3.26 -6.96 -27.59
N ALA A 119 -3.55 -7.37 -28.83
CA ALA A 119 -2.50 -7.76 -29.78
C ALA A 119 -1.90 -6.57 -30.55
N ASP A 120 -2.72 -5.59 -30.94
CA ASP A 120 -2.32 -4.54 -31.89
C ASP A 120 -2.34 -3.13 -31.27
N ALA A 121 -2.43 -3.04 -29.94
CA ALA A 121 -2.76 -1.77 -29.32
C ALA A 121 -1.51 -0.98 -28.89
N GLU A 122 -1.31 0.14 -29.57
CA GLU A 122 -0.21 1.09 -29.32
C GLU A 122 -0.72 2.39 -28.68
N PRO A 123 0.12 3.13 -27.90
CA PRO A 123 1.40 2.65 -27.37
C PRO A 123 1.17 1.56 -26.30
N HIS A 124 2.03 0.53 -26.28
CA HIS A 124 1.99 -0.50 -25.24
C HIS A 124 2.26 0.09 -23.84
N ILE A 125 1.37 -0.19 -22.87
CA ILE A 125 1.52 0.19 -21.46
C ILE A 125 2.14 -0.98 -20.69
N PRO A 126 3.42 -0.91 -20.28
CA PRO A 126 4.02 -1.94 -19.44
C PRO A 126 3.39 -2.01 -18.05
N VAL A 127 3.16 -3.24 -17.57
CA VAL A 127 2.85 -3.55 -16.16
C VAL A 127 4.07 -4.20 -15.52
N ARG A 128 4.51 -3.69 -14.36
CA ARG A 128 5.78 -4.07 -13.73
C ARG A 128 5.61 -4.42 -12.27
N LEU A 129 6.20 -5.53 -11.84
CA LEU A 129 6.37 -5.81 -10.42
C LEU A 129 7.52 -4.97 -9.85
N PHE A 130 7.29 -4.40 -8.68
CA PHE A 130 8.33 -3.80 -7.86
C PHE A 130 8.50 -4.63 -6.58
N HIS A 131 9.68 -5.22 -6.44
CA HIS A 131 10.03 -6.06 -5.30
C HIS A 131 10.83 -5.26 -4.28
N TRP A 132 10.49 -5.44 -3.00
CA TRP A 132 11.24 -4.93 -1.84
C TRP A 132 11.04 -5.87 -0.65
N SER A 133 11.73 -5.62 0.45
CA SER A 133 11.75 -6.53 1.61
C SER A 133 10.38 -6.80 2.25
N SER A 134 9.41 -5.92 2.02
CA SER A 134 8.08 -5.94 2.66
C SER A 134 8.12 -5.89 4.19
N GLU A 135 9.26 -5.51 4.78
CA GLU A 135 9.44 -5.42 6.22
C GLU A 135 8.48 -4.42 6.87
N ASN A 136 7.84 -4.83 7.95
CA ASN A 136 6.92 -3.98 8.71
C ASN A 136 7.65 -3.14 9.77
N HIS A 137 8.63 -2.34 9.33
CA HIS A 137 9.25 -1.30 10.14
C HIS A 137 9.55 -0.05 9.30
N HIS A 138 9.88 1.06 9.95
CA HIS A 138 10.06 2.35 9.25
C HIS A 138 11.21 2.30 8.27
N VAL A 139 12.32 1.64 8.61
CA VAL A 139 13.48 1.54 7.71
C VAL A 139 13.14 0.80 6.42
N GLY A 140 12.47 -0.35 6.46
CA GLY A 140 12.15 -1.14 5.27
C GLY A 140 11.25 -0.36 4.31
N ARG A 141 10.20 0.29 4.83
CA ARG A 141 9.32 1.16 4.02
C ARG A 141 10.05 2.39 3.47
N ALA A 142 10.97 2.97 4.24
CA ALA A 142 11.76 4.11 3.79
C ALA A 142 12.77 3.71 2.70
N GLN A 143 13.40 2.54 2.82
CA GLN A 143 14.26 1.94 1.79
C GLN A 143 13.46 1.74 0.50
N ALA A 144 12.30 1.10 0.59
CA ALA A 144 11.44 0.85 -0.57
C ALA A 144 10.98 2.14 -1.26
N ALA A 145 10.68 3.20 -0.50
CA ALA A 145 10.30 4.48 -1.09
C ALA A 145 11.46 5.13 -1.87
N ILE A 146 12.68 5.01 -1.34
CA ILE A 146 13.90 5.50 -2.00
C ILE A 146 14.25 4.67 -3.25
N GLU A 147 14.09 3.36 -3.19
CA GLU A 147 14.30 2.47 -4.33
C GLU A 147 13.25 2.67 -5.42
N LEU A 148 11.97 2.83 -5.05
CA LEU A 148 10.89 3.14 -5.98
C LEU A 148 11.14 4.49 -6.66
N LEU A 149 11.57 5.50 -5.90
CA LEU A 149 11.98 6.79 -6.49
C LEU A 149 13.12 6.61 -7.49
N ARG A 150 14.13 5.81 -7.16
CA ARG A 150 15.22 5.50 -8.11
C ARG A 150 14.69 4.84 -9.37
N THR A 151 13.79 3.86 -9.25
CA THR A 151 13.17 3.19 -10.40
C THR A 151 12.48 4.20 -11.32
N LEU A 152 11.66 5.09 -10.76
CA LEU A 152 10.94 6.10 -11.54
C LEU A 152 11.89 7.13 -12.18
N VAL A 153 12.91 7.61 -11.46
CA VAL A 153 13.90 8.56 -11.98
C VAL A 153 14.75 7.95 -13.08
N SER A 154 14.99 6.63 -13.04
CA SER A 154 15.80 5.93 -14.05
C SER A 154 15.09 5.69 -15.39
N ARG A 155 13.86 6.19 -15.56
CA ARG A 155 12.98 5.91 -16.71
C ARG A 155 12.45 7.18 -17.37
N PRO A 156 13.33 7.93 -18.05
CA PRO A 156 12.94 9.18 -18.71
C PRO A 156 11.86 8.98 -19.79
N GLU A 157 11.72 7.77 -20.35
CA GLU A 157 10.68 7.43 -21.32
C GLU A 157 9.26 7.45 -20.72
N GLU A 158 9.15 7.35 -19.39
CA GLU A 158 7.88 7.41 -18.65
C GLU A 158 7.55 8.84 -18.18
N CYS A 159 8.47 9.79 -18.40
CA CYS A 159 8.26 11.20 -18.09
C CYS A 159 7.26 11.85 -19.06
N ASP A 160 6.72 13.01 -18.66
CA ASP A 160 5.69 13.77 -19.41
C ASP A 160 4.35 13.07 -19.64
N GLY A 161 4.14 11.92 -19.01
CA GLY A 161 2.84 11.25 -18.97
C GLY A 161 2.38 11.00 -17.55
N ARG A 162 1.64 9.89 -17.40
CA ARG A 162 1.18 9.39 -16.10
C ARG A 162 1.83 8.06 -15.77
N VAL A 163 2.23 7.87 -14.53
CA VAL A 163 2.60 6.55 -14.00
C VAL A 163 1.56 6.16 -12.97
N LEU A 164 0.93 5.01 -13.18
CA LEU A 164 -0.09 4.46 -12.28
C LEU A 164 0.57 3.45 -11.33
N LEU A 165 0.48 3.67 -10.03
CA LEU A 165 1.08 2.79 -9.04
C LEU A 165 0.01 2.12 -8.18
N TRP A 166 -0.01 0.80 -8.19
CA TRP A 166 -0.92 -0.04 -7.42
C TRP A 166 -0.18 -0.65 -6.23
N GLY A 167 -0.57 -0.27 -5.02
CA GLY A 167 0.10 -0.61 -3.78
C GLY A 167 -0.75 -1.54 -2.95
N HIS A 168 -0.33 -2.77 -2.75
CA HIS A 168 -1.02 -3.68 -1.84
C HIS A 168 -0.45 -3.57 -0.43
N SER A 169 -1.31 -3.58 0.59
CA SER A 169 -0.90 -3.60 1.99
C SER A 169 0.05 -2.45 2.34
N HIS A 170 1.24 -2.73 2.87
CA HIS A 170 2.26 -1.73 3.15
C HIS A 170 2.86 -1.06 1.90
N GLY A 171 2.61 -1.55 0.68
CA GLY A 171 2.94 -0.85 -0.56
C GLY A 171 2.32 0.56 -0.63
N GLY A 172 1.08 0.74 -0.15
CA GLY A 172 0.50 2.08 -0.04
C GLY A 172 1.20 2.98 0.99
N ASN A 173 1.77 2.42 2.05
CA ASN A 173 2.59 3.19 3.00
C ASN A 173 3.94 3.61 2.37
N VAL A 174 4.50 2.81 1.45
CA VAL A 174 5.66 3.21 0.64
C VAL A 174 5.29 4.40 -0.23
N PHE A 175 4.12 4.38 -0.86
CA PHE A 175 3.63 5.52 -1.65
C PHE A 175 3.41 6.78 -0.81
N ALA A 176 2.81 6.67 0.37
CA ALA A 176 2.65 7.81 1.27
C ALA A 176 4.01 8.45 1.61
N LEU A 177 5.06 7.66 1.85
CA LEU A 177 6.42 8.19 2.04
C LEU A 177 6.99 8.84 0.76
N LEU A 178 6.75 8.23 -0.41
CA LEU A 178 7.18 8.76 -1.71
C LEU A 178 6.55 10.13 -2.00
N THR A 179 5.24 10.29 -1.79
CA THR A 179 4.55 11.57 -2.02
C THR A 179 5.16 12.69 -1.16
N ASN A 180 5.44 12.41 0.11
CA ASN A 180 6.12 13.35 1.00
C ASN A 180 7.58 13.62 0.57
N LEU A 181 8.32 12.62 0.06
CA LEU A 181 9.67 12.82 -0.46
C LEU A 181 9.70 13.78 -1.66
N LEU A 182 8.69 13.70 -2.53
CA LEU A 182 8.56 14.52 -3.72
C LEU A 182 8.12 15.96 -3.38
N ALA A 183 7.17 16.10 -2.46
CA ALA A 183 6.54 17.38 -2.10
C ALA A 183 7.30 18.20 -1.04
N ALA A 184 7.98 17.54 -0.10
CA ALA A 184 8.51 18.23 1.07
C ALA A 184 9.63 19.23 0.74
N ASP A 185 9.70 20.30 1.54
CA ASP A 185 10.79 21.28 1.48
C ASP A 185 12.17 20.64 1.75
N GLU A 186 13.25 21.36 1.42
CA GLU A 186 14.61 20.82 1.60
C GLU A 186 14.93 20.50 3.08
N GLU A 187 14.47 21.31 4.03
CA GLU A 187 14.77 21.09 5.44
C GLU A 187 14.10 19.81 5.94
N THR A 188 12.83 19.61 5.63
CA THR A 188 12.07 18.41 5.97
C THR A 188 12.71 17.16 5.37
N ARG A 189 13.08 17.19 4.08
CA ARG A 189 13.79 16.07 3.43
C ARG A 189 15.14 15.82 4.10
N ARG A 190 15.91 16.86 4.41
CA ARG A 190 17.20 16.74 5.14
C ARG A 190 17.01 16.09 6.51
N ARG A 191 15.90 16.33 7.21
CA ARG A 191 15.58 15.66 8.49
C ARG A 191 15.27 14.17 8.29
N PHE A 192 14.49 13.81 7.26
CA PHE A 192 14.23 12.42 6.89
C PHE A 192 15.53 11.64 6.61
N PHE A 193 16.36 12.13 5.69
CA PHE A 193 17.65 11.50 5.36
C PHE A 193 18.56 11.39 6.60
N ARG A 194 18.59 12.42 7.46
CA ARG A 194 19.36 12.38 8.71
C ARG A 194 18.86 11.33 9.69
N ALA A 195 17.56 11.10 9.76
CA ALA A 195 16.96 10.08 10.61
C ALA A 195 17.36 8.67 10.13
N ALA A 196 17.28 8.41 8.82
CA ALA A 196 17.66 7.14 8.21
C ALA A 196 19.18 6.91 8.09
N ARG A 197 20.01 7.95 8.22
CA ARG A 197 21.48 7.89 8.02
C ARG A 197 22.21 6.71 8.68
N PRO A 198 21.90 6.28 9.91
CA PRO A 198 22.57 5.12 10.52
C PRO A 198 22.43 3.84 9.69
N HIS A 199 21.32 3.67 8.99
CA HIS A 199 21.07 2.51 8.14
C HIS A 199 21.99 2.51 6.91
N TYR A 200 22.06 3.62 6.16
CA TYR A 200 22.72 3.63 4.86
C TYR A 200 24.17 4.12 4.82
N ARG A 201 24.70 4.65 5.93
CA ARG A 201 26.06 5.20 5.98
C ARG A 201 26.83 4.71 7.20
N VAL A 202 28.04 4.22 6.97
CA VAL A 202 29.00 3.86 8.03
C VAL A 202 29.66 5.13 8.58
N PRO A 203 29.52 5.44 9.88
CA PRO A 203 30.08 6.66 10.46
C PRO A 203 31.62 6.72 10.38
N LEU A 204 32.32 5.63 10.70
CA LEU A 204 33.79 5.59 10.75
C LEU A 204 34.45 5.65 9.37
N LEU A 205 33.94 4.89 8.40
CA LEU A 205 34.59 4.71 7.10
C LEU A 205 34.17 5.75 6.05
N LYS A 206 33.27 6.69 6.39
CA LYS A 206 32.60 7.62 5.45
C LYS A 206 32.01 6.94 4.19
N PHE A 207 31.84 5.63 4.23
CA PHE A 207 31.31 4.79 3.15
C PHE A 207 29.78 4.70 3.21
N PHE A 208 29.14 4.48 2.06
CA PHE A 208 27.70 4.30 1.92
C PHE A 208 27.41 2.85 1.59
N ASP A 209 26.78 2.12 2.51
CA ASP A 209 26.38 0.73 2.27
C ASP A 209 25.28 0.65 1.20
N PHE A 210 24.47 1.72 1.10
CA PHE A 210 23.42 1.85 0.10
C PHE A 210 23.59 3.18 -0.65
N PRO A 211 24.36 3.21 -1.76
CA PRO A 211 24.62 4.40 -2.56
C PRO A 211 23.35 5.11 -3.05
N VAL A 212 22.28 4.36 -3.30
CA VAL A 212 20.97 4.85 -3.75
C VAL A 212 20.42 5.99 -2.88
N TRP A 213 20.62 5.96 -1.57
CA TRP A 213 20.14 7.03 -0.68
C TRP A 213 20.81 8.36 -0.99
N ARG A 214 22.12 8.33 -1.28
CA ARG A 214 22.88 9.54 -1.62
C ARG A 214 22.50 10.04 -3.01
N GLU A 215 22.33 9.14 -3.96
CA GLU A 215 21.89 9.46 -5.32
C GLU A 215 20.52 10.13 -5.30
N MET A 216 19.54 9.52 -4.64
CA MET A 216 18.19 10.06 -4.56
C MET A 216 18.11 11.34 -3.73
N GLN A 217 18.93 11.48 -2.67
CA GLN A 217 19.05 12.75 -1.96
C GLN A 217 19.52 13.90 -2.86
N ARG A 218 20.43 13.62 -3.81
CA ARG A 218 20.88 14.62 -4.78
C ARG A 218 19.81 14.87 -5.85
N ALA A 219 19.21 13.82 -6.42
CA ALA A 219 18.17 13.94 -7.43
C ALA A 219 16.99 14.78 -6.93
N LEU A 220 16.56 14.58 -5.68
CA LEU A 220 15.49 15.37 -5.06
C LEU A 220 15.82 16.87 -4.94
N ARG A 221 17.10 17.23 -4.81
CA ARG A 221 17.53 18.64 -4.77
C ARG A 221 17.55 19.28 -6.15
N ASP A 222 17.79 18.48 -7.18
CA ASP A 222 17.77 18.95 -8.54
C ASP A 222 16.35 19.38 -8.93
N LYS A 223 16.20 20.65 -9.32
CA LYS A 223 14.91 21.19 -9.75
C LYS A 223 14.54 20.71 -11.15
N ALA A 224 15.52 20.30 -11.95
CA ALA A 224 15.34 19.76 -13.29
C ALA A 224 15.07 18.25 -13.31
N CYS A 225 14.93 17.61 -12.14
CA CYS A 225 14.67 16.16 -12.08
C CYS A 225 13.35 15.82 -12.78
N ASP A 226 13.43 15.01 -13.84
CA ASP A 226 12.30 14.74 -14.75
C ASP A 226 11.08 14.12 -14.06
N ILE A 227 11.28 13.43 -12.93
CA ILE A 227 10.18 12.86 -12.14
C ILE A 227 9.14 13.90 -11.71
N ARG A 228 9.52 15.17 -11.62
CA ARG A 228 8.58 16.26 -11.28
C ARG A 228 7.62 16.62 -12.42
N ARG A 229 7.94 16.22 -13.65
CA ARG A 229 7.07 16.38 -14.84
C ARG A 229 6.09 15.21 -14.98
N THR A 230 6.42 14.08 -14.37
CA THR A 230 5.58 12.88 -14.35
C THR A 230 4.41 13.06 -13.38
N LYS A 231 3.19 12.79 -13.85
CA LYS A 231 2.02 12.72 -12.97
C LYS A 231 1.95 11.33 -12.34
N LEU A 232 1.99 11.25 -11.02
CA LEU A 232 1.89 9.98 -10.29
C LEU A 232 0.46 9.77 -9.81
N ASP A 233 -0.18 8.72 -10.28
CA ASP A 233 -1.53 8.32 -9.90
C ASP A 233 -1.45 7.08 -9.01
N PHE A 234 -1.93 7.16 -7.76
CA PHE A 234 -1.78 6.11 -6.76
C PHE A 234 -3.10 5.40 -6.49
N VAL A 235 -3.06 4.08 -6.49
CA VAL A 235 -4.16 3.20 -6.06
C VAL A 235 -3.62 2.31 -4.96
N THR A 236 -4.34 2.20 -3.86
CA THR A 236 -3.94 1.30 -2.77
C THR A 236 -5.00 0.26 -2.49
N PHE A 237 -4.57 -0.93 -2.09
CA PHE A 237 -5.42 -2.06 -1.81
C PHE A 237 -5.13 -2.59 -0.40
N GLY A 238 -6.09 -2.45 0.52
CA GLY A 238 -5.94 -2.92 1.90
C GLY A 238 -4.82 -2.23 2.68
N THR A 239 -4.41 -1.01 2.28
CA THR A 239 -3.32 -0.31 2.97
C THR A 239 -3.75 0.09 4.38
N PRO A 240 -2.95 -0.23 5.41
CA PRO A 240 -3.23 0.22 6.76
C PRO A 240 -3.16 1.75 6.88
N VAL A 241 -4.12 2.35 7.58
CA VAL A 241 -4.17 3.78 7.87
C VAL A 241 -3.00 4.16 8.77
N ARG A 242 -1.95 4.74 8.19
CA ARG A 242 -0.69 5.04 8.89
C ARG A 242 -0.09 6.37 8.46
N TYR A 243 0.80 6.39 7.47
CA TYR A 243 1.43 7.66 7.05
C TYR A 243 0.42 8.56 6.33
N GLY A 244 0.53 9.87 6.53
CA GLY A 244 -0.26 10.84 5.79
C GLY A 244 0.30 11.06 4.38
N TRP A 245 -0.56 11.54 3.48
CA TRP A 245 -0.22 11.80 2.09
C TRP A 245 0.07 13.29 1.87
N ASP A 246 1.00 13.62 0.97
CA ASP A 246 1.23 15.01 0.57
C ASP A 246 0.66 15.24 -0.84
N SER A 247 -0.34 16.11 -0.97
CA SER A 247 -1.07 16.32 -2.22
C SER A 247 -0.24 16.94 -3.33
N ASP A 248 0.89 17.57 -3.01
CA ASP A 248 1.82 18.08 -4.03
C ASP A 248 2.73 16.97 -4.60
N GLY A 249 2.66 15.76 -4.02
CA GLY A 249 3.46 14.60 -4.41
C GLY A 249 2.73 13.60 -5.31
N TYR A 250 1.48 13.85 -5.67
CA TYR A 250 0.67 12.99 -6.55
C TYR A 250 -0.38 13.78 -7.33
N SER A 251 -0.92 13.16 -8.39
CA SER A 251 -2.03 13.71 -9.18
C SER A 251 -3.38 13.12 -8.79
N LYS A 252 -3.47 11.81 -8.49
CA LYS A 252 -4.71 11.13 -8.07
C LYS A 252 -4.43 10.09 -7.00
N LEU A 253 -5.40 9.85 -6.11
CA LEU A 253 -5.29 8.90 -4.99
C LEU A 253 -6.62 8.19 -4.73
N LEU A 254 -6.61 6.86 -4.81
CA LEU A 254 -7.77 5.99 -4.59
C LEU A 254 -7.40 4.83 -3.66
N HIS A 255 -8.27 4.53 -2.71
CA HIS A 255 -8.09 3.47 -1.73
C HIS A 255 -9.19 2.42 -1.86
N PHE A 256 -8.85 1.17 -2.14
CA PHE A 256 -9.74 0.03 -2.01
C PHE A 256 -9.56 -0.61 -0.64
N VAL A 257 -10.66 -0.78 0.08
CA VAL A 257 -10.69 -1.42 1.40
C VAL A 257 -11.82 -2.43 1.42
N PHE A 258 -11.48 -3.70 1.63
CA PHE A 258 -12.47 -4.75 1.83
C PHE A 258 -13.15 -4.53 3.18
N HIS A 259 -14.44 -4.23 3.13
CA HIS A 259 -15.23 -3.84 4.29
C HIS A 259 -16.68 -4.30 4.14
N ARG A 260 -17.23 -4.84 5.23
CA ARG A 260 -18.68 -5.04 5.38
C ARG A 260 -19.17 -4.21 6.57
N PRO A 261 -20.17 -3.33 6.39
CA PRO A 261 -20.74 -2.55 7.48
C PRO A 261 -21.26 -3.43 8.61
N VAL A 262 -21.23 -2.89 9.82
CA VAL A 262 -21.73 -3.54 11.03
C VAL A 262 -22.86 -2.70 11.60
N ASP A 263 -24.00 -3.34 11.88
CA ASP A 263 -25.14 -2.66 12.47
C ASP A 263 -24.75 -1.97 13.79
N GLY A 264 -25.13 -0.70 13.93
CA GLY A 264 -24.81 0.11 15.11
C GLY A 264 -23.42 0.76 15.11
N LEU A 265 -22.59 0.56 14.08
CA LEU A 265 -21.35 1.31 13.86
C LEU A 265 -21.46 2.28 12.68
N PRO A 266 -20.70 3.40 12.68
CA PRO A 266 -20.53 4.23 11.50
C PRO A 266 -20.02 3.41 10.30
N GLU A 267 -20.46 3.77 9.09
CA GLU A 267 -20.19 3.03 7.84
C GLU A 267 -18.70 2.82 7.53
N CYS A 268 -17.82 3.69 8.01
CA CYS A 268 -16.36 3.59 7.80
C CYS A 268 -15.60 2.91 8.95
N GLN A 269 -16.31 2.31 9.92
CA GLN A 269 -15.73 1.67 11.09
C GLN A 269 -15.90 0.16 11.07
N ALA A 270 -14.85 -0.52 11.54
CA ALA A 270 -14.86 -1.95 11.80
C ALA A 270 -15.04 -2.22 13.30
N LEU A 271 -15.66 -3.36 13.60
CA LEU A 271 -15.75 -3.87 14.96
C LEU A 271 -14.36 -4.19 15.52
N PHE A 272 -14.11 -3.83 16.78
CA PHE A 272 -12.92 -4.24 17.53
C PHE A 272 -13.21 -4.42 19.04
N PRO A 273 -12.69 -5.47 19.69
CA PRO A 273 -11.99 -6.62 19.07
C PRO A 273 -12.97 -7.51 18.31
N PRO A 274 -12.56 -8.13 17.18
CA PRO A 274 -13.37 -9.14 16.53
C PRO A 274 -13.38 -10.45 17.35
N THR A 275 -14.25 -11.39 16.99
CA THR A 275 -14.13 -12.78 17.46
C THR A 275 -13.16 -13.57 16.58
N VAL A 276 -12.72 -14.74 17.04
CA VAL A 276 -11.86 -15.64 16.25
C VAL A 276 -12.56 -16.09 14.96
N ASP A 277 -13.86 -16.39 15.05
CA ASP A 277 -14.68 -16.78 13.91
C ASP A 277 -14.80 -15.65 12.88
N ASP A 278 -14.98 -14.41 13.36
CA ASP A 278 -15.06 -13.24 12.49
C ASP A 278 -13.78 -13.08 11.65
N VAL A 279 -12.60 -13.36 12.23
CA VAL A 279 -11.31 -13.29 11.53
C VAL A 279 -11.11 -14.46 10.57
N LEU A 280 -11.48 -15.68 11.01
CA LEU A 280 -11.39 -16.90 10.20
C LEU A 280 -12.23 -16.85 8.94
N THR A 281 -13.35 -16.12 8.96
CA THR A 281 -14.27 -16.00 7.82
C THR A 281 -14.13 -14.66 7.08
N ALA A 282 -13.24 -13.78 7.55
CA ALA A 282 -13.17 -12.39 7.11
C ALA A 282 -14.55 -11.69 7.12
N ARG A 283 -15.35 -11.92 8.18
CA ARG A 283 -16.77 -11.54 8.24
C ARG A 283 -17.02 -10.05 8.01
N TYR A 284 -16.15 -9.18 8.53
CA TYR A 284 -16.29 -7.73 8.42
C TYR A 284 -15.22 -7.08 7.53
N GLY A 285 -14.61 -7.88 6.66
CA GLY A 285 -13.60 -7.44 5.70
C GLY A 285 -12.16 -7.78 6.11
N ASP A 286 -11.25 -6.86 5.84
CA ASP A 286 -9.80 -7.08 5.94
C ASP A 286 -9.22 -6.81 7.34
N TYR A 287 -9.03 -7.85 8.16
CA TYR A 287 -8.51 -7.63 9.52
C TYR A 287 -7.03 -7.26 9.57
N ILE A 288 -6.23 -7.60 8.55
CA ILE A 288 -4.81 -7.24 8.50
C ILE A 288 -4.65 -5.73 8.35
N GLN A 289 -5.48 -5.11 7.49
CA GLN A 289 -5.53 -3.66 7.34
C GLN A 289 -5.90 -2.97 8.67
N GLN A 290 -6.82 -3.55 9.43
CA GLN A 290 -7.29 -2.99 10.71
C GLN A 290 -6.18 -2.98 11.78
N ILE A 291 -5.35 -4.02 11.83
CA ILE A 291 -4.28 -4.15 12.84
C ILE A 291 -2.95 -3.53 12.40
N GLY A 292 -2.72 -3.36 11.09
CA GLY A 292 -1.46 -2.83 10.52
C GLY A 292 -1.18 -1.34 10.78
N ILE A 293 -1.90 -0.72 11.71
CA ILE A 293 -1.85 0.72 12.02
C ILE A 293 -0.63 1.12 12.86
N ALA A 294 -0.48 2.39 13.19
CA ALA A 294 0.67 2.90 13.93
C ALA A 294 0.81 2.32 15.34
N GLY A 295 2.02 1.85 15.64
CA GLY A 295 2.35 1.15 16.89
C GLY A 295 2.44 -0.37 16.75
N THR A 296 2.26 -0.92 15.54
CA THR A 296 2.42 -2.36 15.24
C THR A 296 3.65 -2.63 14.36
N ASN A 297 4.70 -1.81 14.48
CA ASN A 297 5.99 -2.10 13.82
C ASN A 297 6.65 -3.32 14.45
N PHE A 298 7.32 -4.13 13.63
CA PHE A 298 8.28 -5.10 14.13
C PHE A 298 9.60 -4.43 14.45
N ALA A 299 10.30 -4.97 15.44
CA ALA A 299 11.68 -4.58 15.66
C ALA A 299 12.53 -5.15 14.52
N PRO A 300 13.36 -4.33 13.85
CA PRO A 300 14.40 -4.86 12.96
C PRO A 300 15.24 -5.93 13.68
N GLY A 301 15.80 -6.89 12.92
CA GLY A 301 16.61 -7.97 13.49
C GLY A 301 17.68 -7.46 14.48
N LEU A 302 17.75 -8.07 15.66
CA LEU A 302 18.54 -7.60 16.82
C LEU A 302 20.04 -7.46 16.54
N LEU A 303 20.57 -8.19 15.55
CA LEU A 303 21.98 -8.12 15.13
C LEU A 303 22.28 -6.86 14.27
N SER A 304 21.26 -6.08 13.88
CA SER A 304 21.39 -4.87 13.07
C SER A 304 21.22 -3.60 13.90
N CYS A 305 22.12 -3.38 14.87
CA CYS A 305 22.09 -2.21 15.77
C CYS A 305 21.92 -0.87 15.04
N ARG A 306 22.51 -0.75 13.84
CA ARG A 306 22.39 0.46 13.00
C ARG A 306 20.98 0.66 12.46
N THR A 307 20.34 -0.41 12.01
CA THR A 307 18.96 -0.41 11.53
C THR A 307 18.00 -0.11 12.68
N LEU A 308 18.23 -0.67 13.87
CA LEU A 308 17.48 -0.34 15.09
C LEU A 308 17.55 1.16 15.42
N VAL A 309 18.74 1.76 15.39
CA VAL A 309 18.90 3.20 15.64
C VAL A 309 18.22 4.04 14.56
N ALA A 310 18.33 3.65 13.29
CA ALA A 310 17.65 4.34 12.19
C ALA A 310 16.13 4.25 12.33
N ASP A 311 15.60 3.08 12.69
CA ASP A 311 14.17 2.85 12.86
C ASP A 311 13.61 3.69 14.01
N TRP A 312 14.30 3.73 15.15
CA TRP A 312 13.92 4.59 16.27
C TRP A 312 13.92 6.08 15.88
N ARG A 313 14.93 6.54 15.13
CA ARG A 313 14.99 7.94 14.65
C ARG A 313 13.88 8.24 13.66
N LEU A 314 13.60 7.33 12.73
CA LEU A 314 12.51 7.46 11.78
C LEU A 314 11.15 7.42 12.46
N ASN A 315 10.94 6.57 13.46
CA ASN A 315 9.72 6.55 14.26
C ASN A 315 9.46 7.93 14.91
N ARG A 316 10.47 8.53 15.54
CA ARG A 316 10.36 9.88 16.12
C ARG A 316 10.08 10.98 15.08
N PHE A 317 10.49 10.77 13.84
CA PHE A 317 10.29 11.71 12.74
C PHE A 317 8.92 11.54 12.06
N LEU A 318 8.52 10.30 11.76
CA LEU A 318 7.33 9.94 10.98
C LEU A 318 6.06 9.82 11.84
N GLN A 319 6.21 9.55 13.14
CA GLN A 319 5.07 9.36 14.06
C GLN A 319 5.19 10.24 15.31
N PRO A 320 5.45 11.56 15.17
CA PRO A 320 5.56 12.44 16.32
C PRO A 320 4.22 12.44 17.08
N GLY A 321 4.27 12.13 18.38
CA GLY A 321 3.09 12.11 19.24
C GLY A 321 2.27 10.82 19.25
N ILE A 322 2.58 9.85 18.38
CA ILE A 322 1.94 8.53 18.45
C ILE A 322 2.63 7.71 19.54
N ARG A 323 1.92 7.45 20.65
CA ARG A 323 2.44 6.64 21.74
C ARG A 323 1.96 5.19 21.59
N GLY A 324 2.85 4.24 21.84
CA GLY A 324 2.54 2.81 21.78
C GLY A 324 1.46 2.39 22.78
N ARG A 325 1.41 3.02 23.97
CA ARG A 325 0.39 2.76 25.00
C ARG A 325 -1.05 3.08 24.56
N ASP A 326 -1.21 3.97 23.58
CA ASP A 326 -2.52 4.38 23.06
C ASP A 326 -2.98 3.49 21.88
N LEU A 327 -2.25 2.40 21.57
CA LEU A 327 -2.56 1.50 20.45
C LEU A 327 -3.95 0.89 20.56
N LEU A 328 -4.31 0.37 21.75
CA LEU A 328 -5.62 -0.27 21.94
C LEU A 328 -6.78 0.72 21.71
N ALA A 329 -6.62 1.96 22.15
CA ALA A 329 -7.60 3.01 21.91
C ALA A 329 -7.75 3.30 20.40
N ARG A 330 -6.64 3.31 19.64
CA ARG A 330 -6.70 3.49 18.18
C ARG A 330 -7.35 2.30 17.46
N LEU A 331 -7.05 1.08 17.86
CA LEU A 331 -7.67 -0.11 17.27
C LEU A 331 -9.18 -0.15 17.52
N ARG A 332 -9.63 0.28 18.70
CA ARG A 332 -11.04 0.43 19.04
C ARG A 332 -11.79 1.46 18.20
N LEU A 333 -11.10 2.41 17.57
CA LEU A 333 -11.75 3.33 16.62
C LEU A 333 -12.13 2.64 15.30
N GLY A 334 -11.53 1.50 14.99
CA GLY A 334 -11.90 0.68 13.83
C GLY A 334 -11.78 1.37 12.48
N LEU A 335 -10.98 2.42 12.34
CA LEU A 335 -10.94 3.25 11.14
C LEU A 335 -10.52 2.43 9.90
N ARG A 336 -11.37 2.42 8.88
CA ARG A 336 -11.11 1.78 7.59
C ARG A 336 -10.55 2.73 6.54
N THR A 337 -10.92 4.00 6.61
CA THR A 337 -10.65 4.97 5.54
C THR A 337 -9.44 5.83 5.84
N HIS A 338 -8.75 6.23 4.77
CA HIS A 338 -7.69 7.23 4.84
C HIS A 338 -8.30 8.64 4.89
N ALA A 339 -7.59 9.58 5.52
CA ALA A 339 -8.03 10.98 5.61
C ALA A 339 -7.91 11.75 4.27
N ASP A 340 -7.08 11.22 3.36
CA ASP A 340 -6.76 11.78 2.05
C ASP A 340 -7.24 10.84 0.94
N GLY A 341 -7.43 11.40 -0.27
CA GLY A 341 -7.91 10.64 -1.42
C GLY A 341 -9.36 10.20 -1.30
N GLU A 342 -9.75 9.33 -2.20
CA GLU A 342 -11.08 8.73 -2.24
C GLU A 342 -11.00 7.29 -1.72
N SER A 343 -11.97 6.86 -0.91
CA SER A 343 -12.01 5.51 -0.33
C SER A 343 -13.22 4.72 -0.83
N LEU A 344 -12.95 3.54 -1.38
CA LEU A 344 -13.93 2.53 -1.79
C LEU A 344 -13.96 1.44 -0.73
N LEU A 345 -15.04 1.41 0.02
CA LEU A 345 -15.37 0.31 0.92
C LEU A 345 -16.07 -0.75 0.08
N VAL A 346 -15.38 -1.84 -0.22
CA VAL A 346 -15.87 -2.86 -1.15
C VAL A 346 -16.27 -4.11 -0.37
N ASP A 347 -17.49 -4.58 -0.56
CA ASP A 347 -17.91 -5.91 -0.12
C ASP A 347 -17.74 -6.90 -1.27
N TYR A 348 -16.67 -7.69 -1.23
CA TYR A 348 -16.37 -8.72 -2.24
C TYR A 348 -17.25 -9.98 -2.12
N GLY A 349 -18.30 -9.97 -1.29
CA GLY A 349 -19.11 -11.14 -1.01
C GLY A 349 -18.41 -12.14 -0.10
N PRO A 350 -19.09 -13.24 0.31
CA PRO A 350 -18.61 -14.16 1.34
C PRO A 350 -17.29 -14.84 0.95
N THR A 351 -16.39 -14.98 1.93
CA THR A 351 -15.11 -15.64 1.73
C THR A 351 -15.29 -17.14 1.83
N GLN A 352 -15.27 -17.85 0.71
CA GLN A 352 -15.43 -19.32 0.68
C GLN A 352 -14.12 -20.09 0.91
N ALA A 353 -12.99 -19.38 0.89
CA ALA A 353 -11.65 -19.95 1.01
C ALA A 353 -11.21 -20.10 2.47
N HIS A 354 -10.26 -20.99 2.76
CA HIS A 354 -9.66 -21.13 4.09
C HIS A 354 -8.79 -19.90 4.46
N ILE A 355 -8.57 -19.65 5.76
CA ILE A 355 -7.81 -18.47 6.24
C ILE A 355 -6.41 -18.32 5.63
N GLY A 356 -5.69 -19.40 5.38
CA GLY A 356 -4.39 -19.35 4.67
C GLY A 356 -4.49 -18.80 3.24
N GLN A 357 -5.65 -18.90 2.60
CA GLN A 357 -5.91 -18.47 1.21
C GLN A 357 -6.53 -17.07 1.11
N HIS A 358 -7.17 -16.56 2.16
CA HIS A 358 -7.69 -15.17 2.15
C HIS A 358 -6.93 -14.23 3.08
N LEU A 359 -6.01 -14.73 3.91
CA LEU A 359 -5.21 -13.95 4.86
C LEU A 359 -6.06 -13.00 5.72
N ALA A 360 -7.08 -13.54 6.40
CA ALA A 360 -8.04 -12.75 7.17
C ALA A 360 -8.73 -11.63 6.37
N GLY A 361 -8.92 -11.86 5.06
CA GLY A 361 -9.62 -11.00 4.11
C GLY A 361 -8.65 -10.20 3.24
N HIS A 362 -7.39 -10.11 3.65
CA HIS A 362 -6.40 -9.26 3.02
C HIS A 362 -5.98 -9.69 1.63
N ALA A 363 -6.00 -10.99 1.29
CA ALA A 363 -5.53 -11.47 -0.01
C ALA A 363 -6.53 -11.23 -1.16
N ILE A 364 -7.74 -10.73 -0.88
CA ILE A 364 -8.80 -10.55 -1.89
C ILE A 364 -8.38 -9.64 -3.04
N TYR A 365 -7.56 -8.62 -2.75
CA TYR A 365 -7.20 -7.60 -3.72
C TYR A 365 -6.22 -8.07 -4.80
N THR A 366 -5.49 -9.15 -4.55
CA THR A 366 -4.50 -9.68 -5.50
C THR A 366 -5.01 -10.90 -6.25
N ARG A 367 -6.31 -11.23 -6.13
CA ARG A 367 -6.93 -12.30 -6.90
C ARG A 367 -7.23 -11.83 -8.32
N LEU A 368 -6.87 -12.64 -9.29
CA LEU A 368 -7.12 -12.40 -10.71
C LEU A 368 -8.61 -12.19 -11.02
N GLU A 369 -9.50 -12.87 -10.29
CA GLU A 369 -10.95 -12.76 -10.46
C GLU A 369 -11.47 -11.32 -10.27
N TRP A 370 -10.80 -10.50 -9.45
CA TRP A 370 -11.19 -9.12 -9.17
C TRP A 370 -10.41 -8.07 -9.98
N LEU A 371 -9.41 -8.48 -10.77
CA LEU A 371 -8.56 -7.57 -11.52
C LEU A 371 -9.36 -6.65 -12.45
N LEU A 372 -10.34 -7.19 -13.17
CA LEU A 372 -11.17 -6.39 -14.08
C LEU A 372 -11.95 -5.32 -13.30
N PHE A 373 -12.60 -5.71 -12.20
CA PHE A 373 -13.34 -4.77 -11.35
C PHE A 373 -12.43 -3.64 -10.83
N HIS A 374 -11.24 -3.99 -10.31
CA HIS A 374 -10.28 -2.98 -9.84
C HIS A 374 -9.85 -2.04 -10.97
N ALA A 375 -9.55 -2.59 -12.14
CA ALA A 375 -9.07 -1.82 -13.28
C ALA A 375 -10.15 -0.89 -13.86
N GLU A 376 -11.41 -1.34 -13.89
CA GLU A 376 -12.56 -0.54 -14.31
C GLU A 376 -12.84 0.60 -13.33
N GLU A 377 -12.84 0.33 -12.02
CA GLU A 377 -13.08 1.37 -11.02
C GLU A 377 -11.97 2.41 -11.02
N VAL A 378 -10.71 2.00 -11.20
CA VAL A 378 -9.58 2.92 -11.37
C VAL A 378 -9.76 3.74 -12.64
N ALA A 379 -10.05 3.12 -13.78
CA ALA A 379 -10.22 3.84 -15.04
C ALA A 379 -11.41 4.81 -15.00
N ARG A 380 -12.50 4.42 -14.34
CA ARG A 380 -13.70 5.24 -14.18
C ARG A 380 -13.43 6.45 -13.29
N ARG A 381 -12.81 6.28 -12.13
CA ARG A 381 -12.60 7.39 -11.19
C ARG A 381 -11.42 8.28 -11.56
N PHE A 382 -10.40 7.72 -12.21
CA PHE A 382 -9.23 8.50 -12.62
C PHE A 382 -9.32 9.05 -14.05
N TYR A 383 -9.95 8.35 -14.99
CA TYR A 383 -9.77 8.66 -16.41
C TYR A 383 -11.08 8.73 -17.20
N THR A 384 -12.22 8.89 -16.52
CA THR A 384 -13.41 9.38 -17.20
C THR A 384 -13.18 10.87 -17.48
N THR A 385 -13.07 11.22 -18.75
CA THR A 385 -13.26 12.60 -19.18
C THR A 385 -14.66 12.99 -18.77
N ASP A 386 -14.81 14.00 -17.91
CA ASP A 386 -16.04 14.79 -17.95
C ASP A 386 -16.21 15.16 -19.42
N ALA A 387 -17.27 14.66 -20.05
CA ALA A 387 -17.68 15.15 -21.35
C ALA A 387 -17.94 16.65 -21.14
N GLY A 388 -16.99 17.47 -21.61
CA GLY A 388 -17.12 18.93 -21.61
C GLY A 388 -18.32 19.38 -22.40
#